data_AF-A0A538CHF8-F1
#
_entry.id   AF-A0A538CHF8-F1
#
_cell.length_a   1.000
_cell.length_b   1.000
_cell.length_c   1.000
_cell.angle_alpha   90.00
_cell.angle_beta   90.00
_cell.angle_gamma   90.00
#
_symmetry.space_group_name_H-M   'P 1'
#
loop_
_entity.id
_entity.type
_entity.pdbx_description
1 polymer ?
#
loop_
_entity_poly.entity_id
_entity_poly.type
_entity_poly.pdbx_seq_one_letter_code
_entity_poly.pdbx_strand_id
1 'polypeptide(L)'
;MFAQVSKPQLAASNRVLASFTVRPGDFYKESVRPARFQPRHGWRTRTSGSAKLLAQGAQTETWASTVRYRDPILQLPPRRTLTHLPRDGVIIHVDLSRGWPTLREHSQGGWRIDRRRISTNFEGEPRQNGLYRAYIVRPRYNVDLWVYFGIPHPSRRVVARAQAELNAVRL
;
A
#
# COMPACT_ATOMS: atom_id res chain seq x y z
N MET A 1 -30.99 4.52 33.71
CA MET A 1 -30.94 5.65 34.66
C MET A 1 -29.63 6.38 34.41
N PHE A 2 -29.63 7.51 33.71
CA PHE A 2 -28.40 8.27 33.46
C PHE A 2 -28.16 9.21 34.65
N ALA A 3 -26.96 9.19 35.23
CA ALA A 3 -26.61 10.08 36.33
C ALA A 3 -26.67 11.55 35.86
N GLN A 4 -27.48 12.37 36.53
CA GLN A 4 -27.50 13.82 36.27
C GLN A 4 -26.20 14.44 36.79
N VAL A 5 -25.44 15.06 35.88
CA VAL A 5 -24.26 15.85 36.23
C VAL A 5 -24.73 17.15 36.90
N SER A 6 -24.28 17.38 38.13
CA SER A 6 -24.63 18.60 38.85
C SER A 6 -23.94 19.85 38.26
N LYS A 7 -24.56 21.03 38.39
CA LYS A 7 -23.97 22.31 37.94
C LYS A 7 -22.53 22.53 38.46
N PRO A 8 -22.20 22.22 39.73
CA PRO A 8 -20.83 22.35 40.23
C PRO A 8 -19.84 21.40 39.55
N GLN A 9 -20.24 20.16 39.24
CA GLN A 9 -19.40 19.20 38.52
C GLN A 9 -19.12 19.67 37.08
N LEU A 10 -20.13 20.22 36.40
CA LEU A 10 -19.95 20.79 35.07
C LEU A 10 -19.01 22.01 35.09
N ALA A 11 -19.16 22.89 36.08
CA ALA A 11 -18.30 24.06 36.24
C ALA A 11 -16.84 23.69 36.58
N ALA A 12 -16.63 22.62 37.35
CA ALA A 12 -15.30 22.09 37.63
C ALA A 12 -14.65 21.52 36.36
N SER A 13 -15.36 20.69 35.60
CA SER A 13 -14.87 20.14 34.33
C SER A 13 -14.53 21.22 33.31
N ASN A 14 -15.40 22.24 33.18
CA ASN A 14 -15.15 23.36 32.26
C ASN A 14 -13.90 24.16 32.65
N ARG A 15 -13.60 24.33 33.95
CA ARG A 15 -12.36 24.98 34.39
C ARG A 15 -11.12 24.16 34.05
N VAL A 16 -11.16 22.84 34.23
CA VAL A 16 -10.06 21.95 33.85
C VAL A 16 -9.79 22.04 32.35
N LEU A 17 -10.84 21.97 31.53
CA LEU A 17 -10.72 22.09 30.07
C LEU A 17 -10.23 23.48 29.64
N ALA A 18 -10.70 24.56 30.27
CA ALA A 18 -10.26 25.92 29.96
C ALA A 18 -8.78 26.16 30.34
N SER A 19 -8.27 25.45 31.35
CA SER A 19 -6.87 25.49 31.76
C SER A 19 -5.97 24.52 30.99
N PHE A 20 -6.56 23.65 30.16
CA PHE A 20 -5.82 22.63 29.44
C PHE A 20 -4.99 23.26 28.33
N THR A 21 -3.68 23.08 28.39
CA THR A 21 -2.76 23.52 27.35
C THR A 21 -2.07 22.30 26.74
N VAL A 22 -2.01 22.26 25.42
CA VAL A 22 -1.27 21.23 24.67
C VAL A 22 -0.08 21.89 24.02
N ARG A 23 1.08 21.25 24.15
CA ARG A 23 2.24 21.55 23.31
C ARG A 23 2.38 20.46 22.26
N PRO A 24 2.56 20.78 20.98
CA PRO A 24 2.96 19.80 19.98
C PRO A 24 4.27 19.15 20.44
N GLY A 25 4.26 17.84 20.69
CA GLY A 25 5.48 17.09 20.93
C GLY A 25 6.07 16.55 19.63
N ASP A 26 7.39 16.37 19.60
CA ASP A 26 8.11 15.82 18.44
C ASP A 26 8.23 14.29 18.56
N PHE A 27 7.08 13.62 18.60
CA PHE A 27 6.98 12.18 18.87
C PHE A 27 7.36 11.30 17.66
N TYR A 28 7.29 11.84 16.44
CA TYR A 28 7.45 11.09 15.19
C TYR A 28 8.51 11.72 14.28
N LYS A 29 9.77 11.53 14.66
CA LYS A 29 10.94 12.05 13.92
C LYS A 29 11.34 11.20 12.71
N GLU A 30 10.75 10.01 12.60
CA GLU A 30 11.10 9.03 11.58
C GLU A 30 10.27 9.22 10.29
N SER A 31 10.75 8.65 9.20
CA SER A 31 10.03 8.54 7.94
C SER A 31 9.97 7.09 7.47
N VAL A 32 8.92 6.75 6.74
CA VAL A 32 8.84 5.53 5.96
C VAL A 32 9.49 5.82 4.62
N ARG A 33 10.52 5.04 4.28
CA ARG A 33 11.13 5.07 2.95
C ARG A 33 10.35 4.14 2.04
N PRO A 34 10.19 4.50 0.76
CA PRO A 34 9.53 3.64 -0.21
C PRO A 34 10.37 2.40 -0.51
N ALA A 35 9.69 1.36 -1.00
CA ALA A 35 10.34 0.24 -1.65
C ALA A 35 11.15 0.73 -2.86
N ARG A 36 12.19 -0.02 -3.25
CA ARG A 36 13.04 0.30 -4.40
C ARG A 36 13.18 -0.91 -5.30
N PHE A 37 12.79 -0.72 -6.56
CA PHE A 37 13.14 -1.60 -7.66
C PHE A 37 14.51 -1.22 -8.20
N GLN A 38 15.30 -2.21 -8.60
CA GLN A 38 16.57 -1.95 -9.28
C GLN A 38 16.30 -1.57 -10.74
N PRO A 39 17.03 -0.61 -11.32
CA PRO A 39 16.91 -0.31 -12.74
C PRO A 39 17.17 -1.56 -13.59
N ARG A 40 16.21 -1.92 -14.45
CA ARG A 40 16.28 -3.07 -15.33
C ARG A 40 15.68 -2.77 -16.69
N HIS A 41 16.29 -3.32 -17.74
CA HIS A 41 15.78 -3.16 -19.10
C HIS A 41 14.35 -3.69 -19.22
N GLY A 42 13.49 -2.93 -19.91
CA GLY A 42 12.08 -3.28 -20.09
C GLY A 42 11.20 -3.06 -18.86
N TRP A 43 11.71 -2.39 -17.82
CA TRP A 43 10.94 -1.92 -16.67
C TRP A 43 11.09 -0.41 -16.50
N ARG A 44 10.00 0.23 -16.09
CA ARG A 44 9.93 1.62 -15.67
C ARG A 44 9.51 1.64 -14.23
N THR A 45 10.08 2.52 -13.41
CA THR A 45 9.82 2.54 -11.97
C THR A 45 9.55 3.95 -11.49
N ARG A 46 8.70 4.12 -10.48
CA ARG A 46 8.51 5.39 -9.79
C ARG A 46 8.12 5.16 -8.34
N THR A 47 8.42 6.14 -7.50
CA THR A 47 8.08 6.14 -6.08
C THR A 47 7.44 7.47 -5.67
N SER A 48 6.52 7.42 -4.69
CA SER A 48 5.91 8.60 -4.06
C SER A 48 6.93 9.42 -3.26
N GLY A 49 8.13 8.88 -3.01
CA GLY A 49 9.11 9.44 -2.09
C GLY A 49 8.86 8.98 -0.65
N SER A 50 9.69 9.49 0.27
CA SER A 50 9.55 9.15 1.69
C SER A 50 8.36 9.88 2.32
N ALA A 51 7.65 9.20 3.22
CA ALA A 51 6.54 9.77 3.96
C ALA A 51 6.94 10.00 5.42
N LYS A 52 6.65 11.19 5.95
CA LYS A 52 6.88 11.49 7.37
C LYS A 52 5.92 10.66 8.22
N LEU A 53 6.42 10.04 9.28
CA LEU A 53 5.57 9.36 10.26
C LEU A 53 4.75 10.41 11.02
N LEU A 54 3.44 10.24 11.04
CA LEU A 54 2.50 11.06 11.79
C LEU A 54 1.70 10.18 12.76
N ALA A 55 0.84 10.81 13.59
CA ALA A 55 -0.02 10.08 14.52
C ALA A 55 -0.96 9.08 13.82
N GLN A 56 -1.35 9.37 12.58
CA GLN A 56 -2.18 8.51 11.72
C GLN A 56 -1.36 7.39 11.04
N GLY A 57 -0.04 7.37 11.21
CA GLY A 57 0.89 6.52 10.48
C GLY A 57 1.53 7.23 9.29
N ALA A 58 2.13 6.44 8.41
CA ALA A 58 2.72 6.84 7.15
C ALA A 58 2.57 5.72 6.12
N GLN A 59 2.43 6.10 4.86
CA GLN A 59 2.38 5.20 3.72
C GLN A 59 3.23 5.74 2.58
N THR A 60 3.90 4.84 1.86
CA THR A 60 4.63 5.15 0.64
C THR A 60 4.23 4.16 -0.44
N GLU A 61 4.25 4.61 -1.69
CA GLU A 61 3.87 3.81 -2.85
C GLU A 61 5.02 3.75 -3.85
N THR A 62 5.21 2.58 -4.43
CA THR A 62 6.22 2.36 -5.48
C THR A 62 5.69 1.38 -6.50
N TRP A 63 5.89 1.70 -7.77
CA TRP A 63 5.56 0.78 -8.85
C TRP A 63 6.73 0.49 -9.77
N ALA A 64 6.67 -0.69 -10.38
CA ALA A 64 7.43 -1.11 -11.55
C ALA A 64 6.45 -1.55 -12.65
N SER A 65 6.64 -1.08 -13.87
CA SER A 65 5.76 -1.40 -15.01
C SER A 65 6.56 -1.71 -16.25
N THR A 66 6.14 -2.72 -17.00
CA THR A 66 6.73 -3.04 -18.31
C THR A 66 6.26 -2.10 -19.42
N VAL A 67 5.27 -1.24 -19.13
CA VAL A 67 4.73 -0.25 -20.05
C VAL A 67 4.82 1.15 -19.44
N ARG A 68 4.52 2.18 -20.24
CA ARG A 68 4.38 3.54 -19.72
C ARG A 68 3.22 3.59 -18.73
N TYR A 69 3.49 4.02 -17.50
CA TYR A 69 2.46 4.29 -16.49
C TYR A 69 1.70 5.57 -16.87
N ARG A 70 0.36 5.50 -16.85
CA ARG A 70 -0.55 6.54 -17.36
C ARG A 70 -1.38 7.20 -16.27
N ASP A 71 -1.33 6.69 -15.05
CA ASP A 71 -2.09 7.17 -13.91
C ASP A 71 -1.17 7.94 -12.93
N PRO A 72 -1.72 8.79 -12.04
CA PRO A 72 -0.98 9.35 -10.92
C PRO A 72 -0.37 8.25 -10.05
N ILE A 73 0.73 8.57 -9.35
CA ILE A 73 1.44 7.56 -8.56
C ILE A 73 0.62 6.99 -7.41
N LEU A 74 -0.29 7.78 -6.83
CA LEU A 74 -1.14 7.38 -5.71
C LEU A 74 -2.49 6.78 -6.13
N GLN A 75 -2.66 6.46 -7.42
CA GLN A 75 -3.92 5.94 -7.94
C GLN A 75 -3.84 4.41 -8.10
N LEU A 76 -4.50 3.70 -7.18
CA LEU A 76 -4.63 2.24 -7.19
C LEU A 76 -6.12 1.85 -7.18
N PRO A 77 -6.61 1.03 -8.14
CA PRO A 77 -5.90 0.50 -9.31
C PRO A 77 -5.57 1.58 -10.37
N PRO A 78 -4.46 1.45 -11.12
CA PRO A 78 -4.10 2.37 -12.20
C PRO A 78 -4.91 2.07 -13.48
N ARG A 79 -6.20 2.44 -13.46
CA ARG A 79 -7.18 2.07 -14.48
C ARG A 79 -6.73 2.37 -15.91
N ARG A 80 -6.18 3.57 -16.18
CA ARG A 80 -5.77 3.94 -17.55
C ARG A 80 -4.60 3.09 -18.04
N THR A 81 -3.69 2.74 -17.14
CA THR A 81 -2.55 1.86 -17.43
C THR A 81 -3.03 0.43 -17.66
N LEU A 82 -3.95 -0.08 -16.83
CA LEU A 82 -4.51 -1.44 -16.95
C LEU A 82 -5.26 -1.66 -18.26
N THR A 83 -6.08 -0.69 -18.68
CA THR A 83 -6.82 -0.77 -19.96
C THR A 83 -5.90 -0.94 -21.17
N HIS A 84 -4.66 -0.42 -21.10
CA HIS A 84 -3.67 -0.48 -22.18
C HIS A 84 -2.54 -1.49 -21.90
N LEU A 85 -2.70 -2.35 -20.90
CA LEU A 85 -1.67 -3.33 -20.54
C LEU A 85 -1.69 -4.46 -21.59
N PRO A 86 -0.61 -4.65 -22.37
CA PRO A 86 -0.53 -5.70 -23.38
C PRO A 86 -0.53 -7.08 -22.70
N ARG A 87 -0.79 -8.13 -23.46
CA ARG A 87 -1.00 -9.49 -22.91
C ARG A 87 0.15 -10.02 -22.06
N ASP A 88 1.38 -9.62 -22.36
CA ASP A 88 2.61 -9.97 -21.64
C ASP A 88 3.07 -8.88 -20.65
N GLY A 89 2.28 -7.80 -20.53
CA GLY A 89 2.53 -6.67 -19.68
C GLY A 89 2.32 -7.00 -18.20
N VAL A 90 3.16 -6.38 -17.37
CA VAL A 90 3.14 -6.54 -15.91
C VAL A 90 3.25 -5.17 -15.24
N ILE A 91 2.47 -4.97 -14.19
CA ILE A 91 2.63 -3.88 -13.23
C ILE A 91 2.76 -4.48 -11.84
N ILE A 92 3.76 -4.04 -11.09
CA ILE A 92 3.94 -4.38 -9.68
C ILE A 92 3.78 -3.10 -8.90
N HIS A 93 2.87 -3.08 -7.92
CA HIS A 93 2.66 -1.99 -6.97
C HIS A 93 2.98 -2.48 -5.56
N VAL A 94 3.76 -1.71 -4.82
CA VAL A 94 4.20 -2.02 -3.46
C VAL A 94 3.90 -0.82 -2.57
N ASP A 95 3.02 -1.03 -1.61
CA ASP A 95 2.67 -0.04 -0.60
C ASP A 95 3.31 -0.44 0.71
N LEU A 96 4.15 0.43 1.26
CA LEU A 96 4.70 0.25 2.60
C LEU A 96 3.96 1.17 3.55
N SER A 97 3.36 0.59 4.59
CA SER A 97 2.65 1.35 5.61
C SER A 97 3.21 1.07 7.00
N ARG A 98 3.28 2.10 7.83
CA ARG A 98 3.65 2.01 9.24
C ARG A 98 2.69 2.89 10.02
N GLY A 99 1.94 2.32 10.95
CA GLY A 99 0.91 3.06 11.67
C GLY A 99 0.29 2.23 12.79
N TRP A 100 -0.90 2.64 13.22
CA TRP A 100 -1.69 1.95 14.25
C TRP A 100 -1.84 0.46 13.92
N PRO A 101 -2.04 -0.40 14.94
CA PRO A 101 -2.30 -1.82 14.72
C PRO A 101 -3.59 -1.94 13.92
N THR A 102 -3.49 -1.99 12.60
CA THR A 102 -4.50 -2.62 11.77
C THR A 102 -4.63 -4.01 12.34
N LEU A 103 -5.80 -4.28 12.92
CA LEU A 103 -6.25 -5.55 13.48
C LEU A 103 -5.37 -6.68 12.94
N ARG A 104 -4.50 -7.25 13.81
CA ARG A 104 -3.91 -8.57 13.53
C ARG A 104 -5.13 -9.45 13.18
N GLU A 105 -5.16 -10.10 12.04
CA GLU A 105 -4.53 -11.38 11.72
C GLU A 105 -4.94 -11.59 10.26
N HIS A 106 -4.06 -11.57 9.27
CA HIS A 106 -3.30 -12.70 8.80
C HIS A 106 -2.50 -12.18 7.61
N SER A 107 -1.21 -12.47 7.54
CA SER A 107 -0.53 -12.33 6.24
C SER A 107 -1.25 -13.20 5.22
N GLN A 108 -1.62 -12.62 4.08
CA GLN A 108 -2.27 -13.35 3.01
C GLN A 108 -1.36 -13.34 1.79
N GLY A 109 -0.88 -14.52 1.38
CA GLY A 109 0.05 -14.62 0.24
C GLY A 109 1.49 -14.32 0.66
N GLY A 110 2.32 -13.84 -0.27
CA GLY A 110 3.71 -13.51 0.03
C GLY A 110 4.45 -12.93 -1.17
N TRP A 111 5.77 -12.83 -1.05
CA TRP A 111 6.66 -12.37 -2.13
C TRP A 111 6.71 -13.34 -3.32
N ARG A 112 6.29 -14.58 -3.12
CA ARG A 112 6.22 -15.62 -4.16
C ARG A 112 4.82 -15.64 -4.77
N ILE A 113 4.74 -15.28 -6.05
CA ILE A 113 3.51 -15.29 -6.83
C ILE A 113 3.06 -16.74 -7.00
N ASP A 114 1.92 -17.09 -6.40
CA ASP A 114 1.20 -18.33 -6.73
C ASP A 114 0.23 -18.04 -7.86
N ARG A 115 0.51 -18.60 -9.04
CA ARG A 115 -0.33 -18.42 -10.24
C ARG A 115 -1.78 -18.85 -10.02
N ARG A 116 -2.04 -19.77 -9.08
CA ARG A 116 -3.40 -20.24 -8.74
C ARG A 116 -4.22 -19.19 -7.97
N ARG A 117 -3.56 -18.18 -7.41
CA ARG A 117 -4.19 -17.06 -6.69
C ARG A 117 -4.38 -15.81 -7.55
N ILE A 118 -4.08 -15.89 -8.85
CA ILE A 118 -4.35 -14.80 -9.78
C ILE A 118 -5.85 -14.80 -10.07
N SER A 119 -6.51 -13.64 -9.87
CA SER A 119 -7.95 -13.48 -10.06
C SER A 119 -8.27 -12.26 -10.93
N THR A 120 -9.54 -12.08 -11.31
CA THR A 120 -10.05 -10.98 -12.16
C THR A 120 -11.13 -10.14 -11.47
N ASN A 121 -11.25 -10.27 -10.14
CA ASN A 121 -12.50 -9.92 -9.44
C ASN A 121 -12.37 -8.72 -8.50
N PHE A 122 -11.29 -7.95 -8.59
CA PHE A 122 -11.18 -6.76 -7.76
C PHE A 122 -12.00 -5.59 -8.33
N GLU A 123 -12.69 -4.89 -7.43
CA GLU A 123 -13.62 -3.83 -7.81
C GLU A 123 -12.89 -2.69 -8.53
N GLY A 124 -13.48 -2.20 -9.63
CA GLY A 124 -12.93 -1.10 -10.41
C GLY A 124 -11.76 -1.48 -11.33
N GLU A 125 -11.45 -2.77 -11.48
CA GLU A 125 -10.45 -3.27 -12.42
C GLU A 125 -11.08 -3.79 -13.72
N PRO A 126 -10.43 -3.60 -14.88
CA PRO A 126 -10.86 -4.25 -16.11
C PRO A 126 -10.74 -5.78 -15.97
N ARG A 127 -11.85 -6.50 -16.18
CA ARG A 127 -11.89 -7.99 -16.06
C ARG A 127 -10.95 -8.73 -17.01
N GLN A 128 -10.41 -8.04 -18.01
CA GLN A 128 -9.39 -8.58 -18.92
C GLN A 128 -8.00 -8.69 -18.29
N ASN A 129 -7.78 -8.19 -17.07
CA ASN A 129 -6.48 -8.25 -16.39
C ASN A 129 -6.48 -9.32 -15.30
N GLY A 130 -5.32 -9.96 -15.10
CA GLY A 130 -5.10 -10.85 -13.97
C GLY A 130 -4.47 -10.07 -12.81
N LEU A 131 -4.83 -10.40 -11.58
CA LEU A 131 -4.30 -9.78 -10.37
C LEU A 131 -3.87 -10.84 -9.35
N TYR A 132 -2.61 -10.77 -8.92
CA TYR A 132 -2.14 -11.38 -7.69
C TYR A 132 -2.01 -10.32 -6.60
N ARG A 133 -2.56 -10.58 -5.41
CA ARG A 133 -2.39 -9.74 -4.22
C ARG A 133 -1.72 -10.49 -3.09
N ALA A 134 -0.92 -9.77 -2.32
CA ALA A 134 -0.43 -10.25 -1.04
C ALA A 134 -0.39 -9.12 -0.01
N TYR A 135 -0.77 -9.45 1.23
CA TYR A 135 -0.56 -8.60 2.39
C TYR A 135 0.46 -9.26 3.31
N ILE A 136 1.57 -8.56 3.57
CA ILE A 136 2.74 -9.13 4.26
C ILE A 136 3.09 -8.24 5.45
N VAL A 137 2.97 -8.81 6.65
CA VAL A 137 3.34 -8.12 7.89
C VAL A 137 4.84 -8.27 8.14
N ARG A 138 5.53 -7.17 8.45
CA ARG A 138 6.92 -7.14 8.91
C ARG A 138 7.04 -6.35 10.21
N PRO A 139 8.09 -6.57 11.02
CA PRO A 139 8.25 -5.86 12.29
C PRO A 139 8.27 -4.33 12.19
N ARG A 140 8.67 -3.76 11.04
CA ARG A 140 8.82 -2.30 10.85
C ARG A 140 7.77 -1.65 9.94
N TYR A 141 7.09 -2.42 9.11
CA TYR A 141 6.08 -1.95 8.16
C TYR A 141 5.21 -3.11 7.69
N ASN A 142 4.01 -2.80 7.24
CA ASN A 142 3.18 -3.72 6.46
C ASN A 142 3.40 -3.47 4.97
N VAL A 143 3.24 -4.52 4.17
CA VAL A 143 3.35 -4.45 2.71
C VAL A 143 2.02 -4.86 2.11
N ASP A 144 1.40 -3.98 1.33
CA ASP A 144 0.32 -4.36 0.40
C ASP A 144 0.91 -4.45 -1.01
N LEU A 145 0.92 -5.66 -1.55
CA LEU A 145 1.52 -6.00 -2.84
C LEU A 145 0.42 -6.31 -3.84
N TRP A 146 0.49 -5.62 -4.99
CA TRP A 146 -0.40 -5.83 -6.13
C TRP A 146 0.42 -6.13 -7.37
N VAL A 147 0.12 -7.25 -8.03
CA VAL A 147 0.77 -7.63 -9.28
C VAL A 147 -0.29 -7.84 -10.35
N TYR A 148 -0.33 -6.90 -11.28
CA TYR A 148 -1.22 -6.91 -12.43
C TYR A 148 -0.57 -7.58 -13.63
N PHE A 149 -1.37 -8.33 -14.36
CA PHE A 149 -1.04 -8.99 -15.61
C PHE A 149 -2.01 -8.53 -16.69
N GLY A 150 -1.51 -8.35 -17.91
CA GLY A 150 -2.34 -7.92 -19.05
C GLY A 150 -3.41 -8.91 -19.51
N ILE A 151 -3.41 -10.13 -18.97
CA ILE A 151 -4.44 -11.14 -19.19
C ILE A 151 -4.79 -11.86 -17.89
N PRO A 152 -6.00 -12.45 -17.77
CA PRO A 152 -6.44 -13.16 -16.56
C PRO A 152 -5.54 -14.34 -16.19
N HIS A 153 -5.03 -15.05 -17.19
CA HIS A 153 -4.26 -16.28 -17.03
C HIS A 153 -2.87 -16.11 -17.67
N PRO A 154 -1.93 -15.42 -17.01
CA PRO A 154 -0.61 -15.20 -17.57
C PRO A 154 0.18 -16.52 -17.72
N SER A 155 1.02 -16.58 -18.75
CA SER A 155 1.91 -17.72 -18.95
C SER A 155 2.95 -17.81 -17.82
N ARG A 156 3.52 -19.00 -17.62
CA ARG A 156 4.58 -19.20 -16.61
C ARG A 156 5.76 -18.24 -16.81
N ARG A 157 6.08 -17.91 -18.07
CA ARG A 157 7.15 -16.97 -18.44
C ARG A 157 6.85 -15.55 -17.94
N VAL A 158 5.62 -15.08 -18.10
CA VAL A 158 5.22 -13.74 -17.63
C VAL A 158 5.24 -13.67 -16.10
N VAL A 159 4.73 -14.72 -15.42
CA VAL A 159 4.81 -14.82 -13.95
C VAL A 159 6.26 -14.86 -13.46
N ALA A 160 7.14 -15.61 -14.14
CA ALA A 160 8.56 -15.66 -13.79
C ALA A 160 9.26 -14.31 -13.97
N ARG A 161 8.92 -13.55 -15.03
CA ARG A 161 9.42 -12.19 -15.23
C ARG A 161 9.00 -11.26 -14.10
N ALA A 162 7.73 -11.31 -13.69
CA ALA A 162 7.21 -10.54 -12.55
C ALA A 162 7.92 -10.94 -11.24
N GLN A 163 8.08 -12.24 -11.01
CA GLN A 163 8.77 -12.78 -9.84
C GLN A 163 10.23 -12.34 -9.77
N ALA A 164 10.94 -12.34 -10.91
CA ALA A 164 12.33 -11.90 -10.97
C ALA A 164 12.48 -10.42 -10.57
N GLU A 165 11.50 -9.59 -10.92
CA GLU A 165 11.46 -8.18 -10.52
C GLU A 165 11.15 -8.01 -9.03
N LEU A 166 10.17 -8.77 -8.51
CA LEU A 166 9.90 -8.82 -7.06
C LEU A 166 11.10 -9.26 -6.24
N ASN A 167 11.85 -10.26 -6.70
CA ASN A 167 13.03 -10.76 -6.00
C ASN A 167 14.14 -9.71 -5.87
N ALA A 168 14.12 -8.66 -6.70
CA ALA A 168 15.10 -7.57 -6.66
C ALA A 168 14.64 -6.36 -5.80
N VAL A 169 13.44 -6.40 -5.24
CA VAL A 169 12.89 -5.32 -4.42
C VAL A 169 13.68 -5.17 -3.12
N ARG A 170 14.03 -3.93 -2.78
CA ARG A 170 14.60 -3.56 -1.49
C ARG A 170 13.59 -2.73 -0.71
N LEU A 171 13.47 -3.02 0.58
CA LEU A 171 12.59 -2.34 1.53
C LEU A 171 13.41 -1.50 2.51
#